data_AF-A0A953L5P6-F1
#
_entry.id   AF-A0A953L5P6-F1
#
_cell.length_a   1.000
_cell.length_b   1.000
_cell.length_c   1.000
_cell.angle_alpha   90.00
_cell.angle_beta   90.00
_cell.angle_gamma   90.00
#
_symmetry.space_group_name_H-M   'P 1'
#
loop_
_entity.id
_entity.type
_entity.pdbx_description
1 polymer ?
#
loop_
_entity_poly.entity_id
_entity_poly.type
_entity_poly.pdbx_seq_one_letter_code
_entity_poly.pdbx_strand_id
1 'polypeptide(L)'
;MWYEKKKYFLNCFLLMLPVIIWNSILTPLLPALYQPDVFENNIPGWLTYAENTSRILVFLLTLLMPLSLITPAQWKGLFLYVTGLLLYFASWIILLVFPGSTWSMGLLGFSAPAWTPLFWLAGIACLGHSFYFRMRYRKWYFISAALLFLVFHNMHTIMVYFHSR
;
A
#
# COMPACT_ATOMS: atom_id res chain seq x y z
N MET A 1 -23.60 27.81 -8.37
CA MET A 1 -23.14 26.76 -9.32
C MET A 1 -21.64 26.43 -9.19
N TRP A 2 -21.05 26.49 -7.98
CA TRP A 2 -19.62 26.18 -7.72
C TRP A 2 -19.42 25.05 -6.67
N TYR A 3 -20.50 24.48 -6.13
CA TYR A 3 -20.45 23.58 -4.97
C TYR A 3 -20.37 22.08 -5.34
N GLU A 4 -20.74 21.70 -6.56
CA GLU A 4 -20.78 20.27 -6.93
C GLU A 4 -19.44 19.69 -7.37
N LYS A 5 -18.55 20.50 -7.98
CA LYS A 5 -17.28 20.01 -8.54
C LYS A 5 -16.25 19.57 -7.49
N LYS A 6 -16.31 20.10 -6.26
CA LYS A 6 -15.33 19.79 -5.19
C LYS A 6 -15.42 18.35 -4.67
N LYS A 7 -16.55 17.66 -4.84
CA LYS A 7 -16.74 16.31 -4.28
C LYS A 7 -15.86 15.26 -4.95
N TYR A 8 -15.56 15.37 -6.24
CA TYR A 8 -14.83 14.34 -6.99
C TYR A 8 -13.31 14.34 -6.76
N PHE A 9 -12.75 15.48 -6.32
CA PHE A 9 -11.32 15.60 -6.00
C PHE A 9 -10.99 15.05 -4.61
N LEU A 10 -11.96 14.97 -3.69
CA LEU A 10 -11.77 14.47 -2.33
C LEU A 10 -12.10 12.97 -2.27
N ASN A 11 -11.21 12.15 -2.81
CA ASN A 11 -11.31 10.69 -2.78
C ASN A 11 -10.18 10.07 -1.95
N CYS A 12 -10.33 8.80 -1.61
CA CYS A 12 -9.34 8.06 -0.84
C CYS A 12 -8.02 7.89 -1.59
N PHE A 13 -7.98 8.09 -2.92
CA PHE A 13 -6.73 8.06 -3.69
C PHE A 13 -5.74 9.14 -3.24
N LEU A 14 -6.22 10.25 -2.68
CA LEU A 14 -5.34 11.26 -2.04
C LEU A 14 -4.45 10.67 -0.94
N LEU A 15 -4.94 9.64 -0.24
CA LEU A 15 -4.19 8.92 0.81
C LEU A 15 -3.14 7.96 0.23
N MET A 16 -3.16 7.73 -1.08
CA MET A 16 -2.10 6.96 -1.76
C MET A 16 -0.91 7.86 -2.13
N LEU A 17 -1.12 9.18 -2.27
CA LEU A 17 -0.09 10.10 -2.74
C LEU A 17 1.16 10.12 -1.84
N PRO A 18 1.06 10.15 -0.49
CA PRO A 18 2.25 10.10 0.35
C PRO A 18 3.07 8.83 0.13
N VAL A 19 2.41 7.68 -0.05
CA VAL A 19 3.08 6.39 -0.33
C VAL A 19 3.74 6.41 -1.70
N ILE A 20 3.04 6.90 -2.74
CA ILE A 20 3.58 6.99 -4.10
C ILE A 20 4.80 7.91 -4.15
N ILE A 21 4.71 9.10 -3.54
CA ILE A 21 5.82 10.06 -3.49
C ILE A 21 7.01 9.45 -2.75
N TRP A 22 6.77 8.85 -1.59
CA TRP A 22 7.80 8.20 -0.78
C TRP A 22 8.53 7.10 -1.56
N ASN A 23 7.77 6.21 -2.22
CA ASN A 23 8.32 5.12 -3.01
C ASN A 23 9.15 5.65 -4.17
N SER A 24 8.63 6.62 -4.94
CA SER A 24 9.34 7.17 -6.09
C SER A 24 10.66 7.85 -5.70
N ILE A 25 10.71 8.53 -4.56
CA ILE A 25 11.92 9.22 -4.09
C ILE A 25 12.95 8.23 -3.54
N LEU A 26 12.53 7.23 -2.76
CA LEU A 26 13.45 6.39 -2.00
C LEU A 26 13.80 5.05 -2.67
N THR A 27 13.02 4.56 -3.64
CA THR A 27 13.32 3.28 -4.31
C THR A 27 14.74 3.25 -4.90
N PRO A 28 15.23 4.31 -5.57
CA PRO A 28 16.60 4.33 -6.09
C PRO A 28 17.69 4.27 -5.01
N LEU A 29 17.34 4.58 -3.74
CA LEU A 29 18.27 4.59 -2.62
C LEU A 29 18.28 3.27 -1.84
N LEU A 30 17.31 2.38 -2.09
CA LEU A 30 17.22 1.10 -1.39
C LEU A 30 18.38 0.16 -1.77
N PRO A 31 18.71 -0.83 -0.91
CA PRO A 31 19.75 -1.81 -1.18
C PRO A 31 19.58 -2.54 -2.51
N ALA A 32 20.66 -3.13 -3.05
CA ALA A 32 20.67 -3.77 -4.37
C ALA A 32 19.53 -4.79 -4.59
N LEU A 33 19.11 -5.50 -3.54
CA LEU A 33 18.01 -6.47 -3.60
C LEU A 33 16.65 -5.86 -3.95
N TYR A 34 16.49 -4.56 -3.77
CA TYR A 34 15.30 -3.78 -4.11
C TYR A 34 15.39 -3.10 -5.48
N GLN A 35 16.53 -3.19 -6.16
CA GLN A 35 16.68 -2.64 -7.50
C GLN A 35 15.98 -3.57 -8.51
N PRO A 36 15.37 -3.02 -9.57
CA PRO A 36 14.54 -3.80 -10.50
C PRO A 36 15.24 -5.05 -11.05
N ASP A 37 16.53 -4.92 -11.38
CA ASP A 37 17.37 -6.00 -11.94
C ASP A 37 17.48 -7.24 -11.05
N VAL A 38 17.32 -7.07 -9.74
CA VAL A 38 17.40 -8.15 -8.75
C VAL A 38 16.01 -8.51 -8.22
N PHE A 39 15.18 -7.50 -7.94
CA PHE A 39 13.88 -7.68 -7.34
C PHE A 39 12.90 -8.44 -8.25
N GLU A 40 13.00 -8.26 -9.57
CA GLU A 40 12.16 -8.99 -10.54
C GLU A 40 12.82 -10.29 -11.02
N ASN A 41 14.07 -10.56 -10.64
CA ASN A 41 14.83 -11.69 -11.16
C ASN A 41 14.31 -13.02 -10.60
N ASN A 42 14.10 -14.00 -11.48
CA ASN A 42 13.58 -15.34 -11.15
C ASN A 42 12.22 -15.35 -10.43
N ILE A 43 11.45 -14.26 -10.49
CA ILE A 43 10.09 -14.23 -9.98
C ILE A 43 9.12 -14.75 -11.05
N PRO A 44 8.23 -15.70 -10.73
CA PRO A 44 7.26 -16.21 -11.69
C PRO A 44 6.38 -15.07 -12.24
N GLY A 45 6.30 -14.92 -13.57
CA GLY A 45 5.57 -13.82 -14.19
C GLY A 45 4.10 -13.71 -13.75
N TRP A 46 3.44 -14.84 -13.44
CA TRP A 46 2.07 -14.83 -12.92
C TRP A 46 1.94 -14.08 -11.60
N LEU A 47 2.96 -14.13 -10.73
CA LEU A 47 2.97 -13.44 -9.45
C LEU A 47 3.08 -11.93 -9.65
N THR A 48 4.01 -11.51 -10.53
CA THR A 48 4.20 -10.11 -10.91
C THR A 48 2.92 -9.52 -11.53
N TYR A 49 2.27 -10.25 -12.45
CA TYR A 49 1.00 -9.81 -13.04
C TYR A 49 -0.12 -9.73 -12.00
N ALA A 50 -0.22 -10.72 -11.09
CA ALA A 50 -1.25 -10.74 -10.06
C ALA A 50 -1.08 -9.58 -9.06
N GLU A 51 0.15 -9.30 -8.64
CA GLU A 51 0.48 -8.17 -7.78
C GLU A 51 0.13 -6.83 -8.45
N ASN A 52 0.61 -6.61 -9.68
CA ASN A 52 0.38 -5.34 -10.36
C ASN A 52 -1.11 -5.12 -10.69
N THR A 53 -1.82 -6.17 -11.09
CA THR A 53 -3.27 -6.10 -11.37
C THR A 53 -4.05 -5.78 -10.10
N SER A 54 -3.74 -6.44 -8.98
CA SER A 54 -4.39 -6.16 -7.70
C SER A 54 -4.04 -4.76 -7.17
N ARG A 55 -2.81 -4.29 -7.37
CA ARG A 55 -2.40 -2.91 -7.05
C ARG A 55 -3.20 -1.87 -7.83
N ILE A 56 -3.35 -2.07 -9.15
CA ILE A 56 -4.18 -1.20 -10.00
C ILE A 56 -5.63 -1.20 -9.51
N LEU A 57 -6.17 -2.37 -9.17
CA LEU A 57 -7.53 -2.48 -8.64
C LEU A 57 -7.70 -1.71 -7.32
N VAL A 58 -6.72 -1.78 -6.41
CA VAL A 58 -6.71 -0.98 -5.17
C VAL A 58 -6.74 0.52 -5.50
N PHE A 59 -5.91 0.99 -6.43
CA PHE A 59 -5.87 2.41 -6.83
C PHE A 59 -7.18 2.86 -7.47
N LEU A 60 -7.77 2.03 -8.33
CA LEU A 60 -9.07 2.33 -8.94
C LEU A 60 -10.16 2.43 -7.88
N LEU A 61 -10.20 1.52 -6.91
CA LEU A 61 -11.20 1.57 -5.85
C LEU A 61 -11.02 2.80 -4.95
N THR A 62 -9.79 3.18 -4.58
CA THR A 62 -9.57 4.39 -3.77
C THR A 62 -9.95 5.67 -4.53
N LEU A 63 -9.80 5.70 -5.85
CA LEU A 63 -10.26 6.81 -6.69
C LEU A 63 -11.78 6.94 -6.69
N LEU A 64 -12.48 5.81 -6.66
CA LEU A 64 -13.94 5.75 -6.69
C LEU A 64 -14.60 5.94 -5.31
N MET A 65 -13.82 5.84 -4.23
CA MET A 65 -14.26 6.00 -2.84
C MET A 65 -14.09 7.46 -2.39
N PRO A 66 -15.17 8.19 -2.08
CA PRO A 66 -15.07 9.54 -1.53
C PRO A 66 -14.47 9.53 -0.13
N LEU A 67 -13.57 10.47 0.11
CA LEU A 67 -13.01 10.73 1.42
C LEU A 67 -14.03 11.47 2.28
N SER A 68 -14.32 10.91 3.45
CA SER A 68 -15.30 11.47 4.38
C SER A 68 -14.88 11.19 5.82
N LEU A 69 -15.05 12.19 6.70
CA LEU A 69 -14.70 12.16 8.12
C LEU A 69 -15.90 12.58 8.97
N ILE A 70 -17.06 11.96 8.72
CA ILE A 70 -18.32 12.29 9.38
C ILE A 70 -18.51 11.44 10.64
N THR A 71 -18.11 10.17 10.59
CA THR A 71 -18.38 9.19 11.65
C THR A 71 -17.15 8.92 12.53
N PRO A 72 -17.34 8.52 13.80
CA PRO A 72 -16.22 8.12 14.67
C PRO A 72 -15.37 6.98 14.11
N ALA A 73 -15.99 6.05 13.35
CA ALA A 73 -15.27 4.97 12.69
C ALA A 73 -14.28 5.47 11.62
N GLN A 74 -14.62 6.54 10.91
CA GLN A 74 -13.74 7.16 9.92
C GLN A 74 -12.55 7.85 10.59
N TRP A 75 -12.76 8.51 11.74
CA TRP A 75 -11.65 9.07 12.52
C TRP A 75 -10.67 8.01 13.02
N LYS A 76 -11.19 6.87 13.52
CA LYS A 76 -10.35 5.71 13.87
C LYS A 76 -9.61 5.17 12.65
N GLY A 77 -10.26 5.13 11.49
CA GLY A 77 -9.65 4.75 10.20
C GLY A 77 -8.51 5.69 9.80
N LEU A 78 -8.68 7.00 9.96
CA LEU A 78 -7.64 8.00 9.70
C LEU A 78 -6.45 7.82 10.65
N PHE A 79 -6.70 7.60 11.94
CA PHE A 79 -5.64 7.32 12.91
C PHE A 79 -4.86 6.05 12.56
N LEU A 80 -5.56 4.97 12.19
CA LEU A 80 -4.94 3.72 11.72
C LEU A 80 -4.14 3.94 10.43
N TYR A 81 -4.65 4.76 9.52
CA TYR A 81 -3.93 5.15 8.31
C TYR A 81 -2.63 5.89 8.62
N VAL A 82 -2.67 6.93 9.45
CA VAL A 82 -1.48 7.73 9.79
C VAL A 82 -0.45 6.89 10.52
N THR A 83 -0.87 6.10 11.51
CA THR A 83 0.04 5.21 12.25
C THR A 83 0.65 4.15 11.33
N GLY A 84 -0.15 3.53 10.48
CA GLY A 84 0.34 2.58 9.46
C GLY A 84 1.32 3.21 8.46
N LEU A 85 1.07 4.45 8.05
CA LEU A 85 1.95 5.19 7.15
C LEU A 85 3.31 5.49 7.79
N LEU A 86 3.32 5.90 9.07
CA LEU A 86 4.56 6.12 9.81
C LEU A 86 5.35 4.83 10.00
N LEU A 87 4.69 3.70 10.29
CA LEU A 87 5.34 2.39 10.37
C LEU A 87 5.94 1.98 9.03
N TYR A 88 5.21 2.20 7.94
CA TYR A 88 5.69 1.96 6.58
C TYR A 88 6.95 2.79 6.28
N PHE A 89 6.93 4.10 6.54
CA PHE A 89 8.10 4.97 6.33
C PHE A 89 9.29 4.57 7.22
N ALA A 90 9.05 4.25 8.49
CA ALA A 90 10.08 3.77 9.39
C ALA A 90 10.74 2.48 8.86
N SER A 91 9.95 1.56 8.30
CA SER A 91 10.49 0.31 7.73
C SER A 91 11.49 0.57 6.59
N TRP A 92 11.22 1.55 5.73
CA TRP A 92 12.13 1.96 4.66
C TRP A 92 13.39 2.63 5.22
N ILE A 93 13.24 3.54 6.19
CA ILE A 93 14.37 4.25 6.79
C ILE A 93 15.35 3.27 7.43
N ILE A 94 14.86 2.25 8.14
CA ILE A 94 15.74 1.25 8.77
C ILE A 94 16.53 0.46 7.71
N LEU A 95 15.89 0.09 6.59
CA LEU A 95 16.58 -0.58 5.48
C LEU A 95 17.63 0.31 4.80
N LEU A 96 17.37 1.61 4.70
CA LEU A 96 18.29 2.59 4.12
C LEU A 96 19.49 2.88 5.03
N VAL A 97 19.24 3.14 6.31
CA VAL A 97 20.28 3.60 7.26
C VAL A 97 21.06 2.42 7.83
N PHE A 98 20.41 1.27 8.06
CA PHE A 98 21.01 0.10 8.68
C PHE A 98 20.80 -1.18 7.85
N PRO A 99 21.25 -1.22 6.57
CA PRO A 99 21.02 -2.38 5.69
C PRO A 99 21.66 -3.67 6.20
N GLY A 100 22.79 -3.58 6.92
CA GLY A 100 23.49 -4.73 7.51
C GLY A 100 23.03 -5.11 8.92
N SER A 101 21.96 -4.51 9.45
CA SER A 101 21.47 -4.86 10.78
C SER A 101 20.82 -6.25 10.80
N THR A 102 20.78 -6.90 11.97
CA THR A 102 20.07 -8.18 12.16
C THR A 102 18.60 -8.08 11.79
N TRP A 103 17.99 -6.90 11.97
CA TRP A 103 16.63 -6.60 11.53
C TRP A 103 16.52 -6.63 10.00
N SER A 104 17.28 -5.77 9.31
CA SER A 104 17.23 -5.62 7.84
C SER A 104 17.64 -6.89 7.10
N MET A 105 18.49 -7.71 7.71
CA MET A 105 18.89 -9.02 7.19
C MET A 105 17.89 -10.14 7.53
N GLY A 106 17.02 -9.96 8.52
CA GLY A 106 15.99 -10.93 8.88
C GLY A 106 14.80 -10.86 7.93
N LEU A 107 14.08 -11.97 7.76
CA LEU A 107 12.91 -12.05 6.88
C LEU A 107 11.87 -10.96 7.20
N LEU A 108 11.57 -10.73 8.49
CA LEU A 108 10.57 -9.77 8.93
C LEU A 108 10.97 -8.32 8.66
N GLY A 109 12.23 -7.98 8.88
CA GLY A 109 12.73 -6.62 8.66
C GLY A 109 12.98 -6.33 7.19
N PHE A 110 13.53 -7.31 6.45
CA PHE A 110 13.61 -7.24 5.00
C PHE A 110 12.24 -7.03 4.38
N SER A 111 11.24 -7.85 4.71
CA SER A 111 9.89 -7.74 4.14
C SER A 111 9.01 -6.66 4.78
N ALA A 112 9.53 -5.84 5.70
CA ALA A 112 8.76 -4.83 6.41
C ALA A 112 8.02 -3.83 5.50
N PRO A 113 8.63 -3.29 4.44
CA PRO A 113 7.92 -2.53 3.42
C PRO A 113 6.72 -3.23 2.78
N ALA A 114 6.71 -4.57 2.73
CA ALA A 114 5.68 -5.35 2.05
C ALA A 114 4.48 -5.69 2.95
N TRP A 115 4.67 -5.96 4.25
CA TRP A 115 3.56 -6.27 5.16
C TRP A 115 3.01 -5.04 5.90
N THR A 116 3.81 -3.99 6.13
CA THR A 116 3.32 -2.75 6.78
C THR A 116 2.20 -2.03 6.02
N PRO A 117 2.04 -2.15 4.69
CA PRO A 117 0.87 -1.65 3.98
C PRO A 117 -0.48 -2.14 4.47
N LEU A 118 -0.52 -3.28 5.18
CA LEU A 118 -1.72 -3.77 5.84
C LEU A 118 -2.38 -2.70 6.71
N PHE A 119 -1.60 -1.95 7.49
CA PHE A 119 -2.14 -0.99 8.44
C PHE A 119 -2.76 0.22 7.74
N TRP A 120 -2.06 0.82 6.78
CA TRP A 120 -2.58 2.01 6.11
C TRP A 120 -3.70 1.68 5.11
N LEU A 121 -3.67 0.50 4.47
CA LEU A 121 -4.81 0.00 3.67
C LEU A 121 -6.04 -0.29 4.55
N ALA A 122 -5.86 -0.89 5.73
CA ALA A 122 -6.96 -1.09 6.68
C ALA A 122 -7.56 0.26 7.12
N GLY A 123 -6.73 1.28 7.33
CA GLY A 123 -7.18 2.64 7.59
C GLY A 123 -8.06 3.19 6.46
N ILE A 124 -7.64 3.03 5.20
CA ILE A 124 -8.42 3.43 4.01
C ILE A 124 -9.75 2.66 3.93
N ALA A 125 -9.76 1.36 4.22
CA ALA A 125 -10.98 0.54 4.23
C ALA A 125 -12.04 1.06 5.21
N CYS A 126 -11.59 1.62 6.34
CA CYS A 126 -12.46 2.24 7.34
C CYS A 126 -13.01 3.60 6.91
N LEU A 127 -12.29 4.34 6.07
CA LEU A 127 -12.69 5.66 5.56
C LEU A 127 -13.76 5.57 4.46
N GLY A 128 -13.66 4.56 3.61
CA GLY A 128 -14.62 4.32 2.53
C GLY A 128 -16.00 3.86 3.01
N HIS A 129 -17.03 4.61 2.65
CA HIS A 129 -18.42 4.34 3.05
C HIS A 129 -19.41 4.33 1.87
N SER A 130 -19.00 4.77 0.69
CA SER A 130 -19.82 4.84 -0.53
C SER A 130 -18.93 4.82 -1.78
N PHE A 131 -19.53 4.74 -2.97
CA PHE A 131 -18.88 5.09 -4.24
C PHE A 131 -19.52 6.37 -4.79
N TYR A 132 -18.81 7.07 -5.68
CA TYR A 132 -19.38 8.24 -6.37
C TYR A 132 -20.57 7.94 -7.28
N PHE A 133 -20.67 6.71 -7.79
CA PHE A 133 -21.76 6.27 -8.67
C PHE A 133 -22.80 5.44 -7.90
N ARG A 134 -24.01 5.31 -8.46
CA ARG A 134 -25.19 4.70 -7.83
C ARG A 134 -25.11 3.16 -7.72
N MET A 135 -23.95 2.57 -7.44
CA MET A 135 -23.86 1.15 -7.08
C MET A 135 -23.90 0.96 -5.57
N ARG A 136 -24.41 -0.20 -5.15
CA ARG A 136 -24.44 -0.60 -3.74
C ARG A 136 -23.02 -0.86 -3.26
N TYR A 137 -22.45 0.13 -2.57
CA TYR A 137 -21.13 0.00 -1.95
C TYR A 137 -21.14 -1.13 -0.90
N ARG A 138 -20.11 -1.98 -0.96
CA ARG A 138 -19.77 -2.96 0.08
C ARG A 138 -18.28 -2.83 0.37
N LYS A 139 -17.92 -2.65 1.64
CA LYS A 139 -16.53 -2.54 2.09
C LYS A 139 -15.64 -3.71 1.63
N TRP A 140 -16.25 -4.89 1.47
CA TRP A 140 -15.59 -6.10 0.99
C TRP A 140 -14.95 -5.97 -0.39
N TYR A 141 -15.44 -5.10 -1.27
CA TYR A 141 -14.79 -4.89 -2.58
C TYR A 141 -13.37 -4.34 -2.41
N PHE A 142 -13.20 -3.34 -1.56
CA PHE A 142 -11.88 -2.79 -1.27
C PHE A 142 -11.04 -3.74 -0.43
N ILE A 143 -11.62 -4.34 0.62
CA ILE A 143 -10.89 -5.26 1.51
C ILE A 143 -10.35 -6.47 0.74
N SER A 144 -11.14 -7.07 -0.15
CA SER A 144 -10.68 -8.21 -0.95
C SER A 144 -9.56 -7.84 -1.91
N ALA A 145 -9.68 -6.70 -2.62
CA ALA A 145 -8.62 -6.21 -3.50
C ALA A 145 -7.32 -5.92 -2.72
N ALA A 146 -7.43 -5.28 -1.56
CA ALA A 146 -6.29 -4.98 -0.70
C ALA A 146 -5.62 -6.25 -0.15
N LEU A 147 -6.41 -7.25 0.27
CA LEU A 147 -5.88 -8.53 0.74
C LEU A 147 -5.17 -9.29 -0.38
N LEU A 148 -5.74 -9.34 -1.59
CA LEU A 148 -5.09 -9.96 -2.75
C LEU A 148 -3.75 -9.27 -3.05
N PHE A 149 -3.74 -7.94 -3.08
CA PHE A 149 -2.51 -7.16 -3.26
C PHE A 149 -1.48 -7.50 -2.18
N LEU A 150 -1.87 -7.48 -0.90
CA LEU A 150 -0.97 -7.80 0.20
C LEU A 150 -0.41 -9.22 0.09
N VAL A 151 -1.23 -10.22 -0.24
CA VAL A 151 -0.76 -11.60 -0.39
C VAL A 151 0.31 -11.68 -1.49
N PHE A 152 0.01 -11.17 -2.69
CA PHE A 152 0.96 -11.26 -3.80
C PHE A 152 2.23 -10.44 -3.54
N HIS A 153 2.09 -9.22 -3.01
CA HIS A 153 3.21 -8.35 -2.70
C HIS A 153 4.15 -8.96 -1.64
N ASN A 154 3.57 -9.54 -0.58
CA ASN A 154 4.37 -10.23 0.44
C ASN A 154 5.01 -11.51 -0.10
N MET A 155 4.28 -12.31 -0.87
CA MET A 155 4.84 -13.50 -1.52
C MET A 155 6.04 -13.12 -2.41
N HIS A 156 5.91 -12.07 -3.21
CA HIS A 156 6.98 -11.58 -4.07
C HIS A 156 8.22 -11.19 -3.25
N THR A 157 8.08 -10.33 -2.23
CA THR A 157 9.22 -9.91 -1.40
C THR A 157 9.84 -11.08 -0.63
N ILE A 158 9.03 -12.03 -0.14
CA ILE A 158 9.53 -13.25 0.52
C ILE A 158 10.31 -14.13 -0.47
N MET A 159 9.84 -14.27 -1.70
CA MET A 159 10.58 -14.99 -2.74
C MET A 159 11.91 -14.30 -3.03
N VAL A 160 11.94 -12.98 -3.19
CA VAL A 160 13.20 -12.24 -3.37
C VAL A 160 14.17 -12.52 -2.22
N TYR A 161 13.69 -12.49 -0.97
CA TYR A 161 14.52 -12.79 0.21
C TYR A 161 15.20 -14.17 0.12
N PHE A 162 14.45 -15.20 -0.26
CA PHE A 162 14.96 -16.57 -0.35
C PHE A 162 15.84 -16.83 -1.58
N HIS A 163 15.63 -16.13 -2.70
CA HIS A 163 16.52 -16.25 -3.87
C HIS A 163 17.85 -15.51 -3.69
N SER A 164 17.88 -14.52 -2.80
CA SER A 164 19.04 -13.66 -2.57
C SER A 164 20.02 -14.20 -1.52
N ARG A 165 19.75 -15.38 -0.95
CA ARG A 165 20.53 -16.02 0.11
C ARG A 165 20.82 -17.48 -0.22
#